data_AF-A0A328C0C0-F1
#
_entry.id   AF-A0A328C0C0-F1
#
_cell.length_a   1.000
_cell.length_b   1.000
_cell.length_c   1.000
_cell.angle_alpha   90.00
_cell.angle_beta   90.00
_cell.angle_gamma   90.00
#
_symmetry.space_group_name_H-M   'P 1'
#
loop_
_entity.id
_entity.type
_entity.pdbx_description
1 polymer ?
#
loop_
_entity_poly.entity_id
_entity_poly.type
_entity_poly.pdbx_seq_one_letter_code
_entity_poly.pdbx_strand_id
1 'polypeptide(L)'
;MQTLSQQVAEAIARQFTEFEGHALRCDAGEPGMIYVALRGAKRDAQAGERLAGELDRLVRAELARAGATACAPTIMMGRGDKDLLLRVMISAAG
;
A
#
# COMPACT_ATOMS: atom_id res chain seq x y z
N MET A 1 -4.20 21.02 2.44
CA MET A 1 -5.18 19.97 2.11
C MET A 1 -4.43 18.66 2.01
N GLN A 2 -4.69 17.69 2.89
CA GLN A 2 -4.15 16.35 2.72
C GLN A 2 -4.86 15.66 1.56
N THR A 3 -4.12 14.96 0.70
CA THR A 3 -4.71 14.17 -0.39
C THR A 3 -5.19 12.82 0.13
N LEU A 4 -6.15 12.19 -0.55
CA LEU A 4 -6.64 10.85 -0.20
C LEU A 4 -5.51 9.82 -0.08
N SER A 5 -4.51 9.90 -0.98
CA SER A 5 -3.33 9.03 -0.91
C SER A 5 -2.49 9.25 0.35
N GLN A 6 -2.40 10.48 0.86
CA GLN A 6 -1.70 10.76 2.13
C GLN A 6 -2.45 10.16 3.31
N GLN A 7 -3.77 10.33 3.36
CA GLN A 7 -4.60 9.75 4.43
C GLN A 7 -4.50 8.22 4.48
N VAL A 8 -4.59 7.57 3.32
CA VAL A 8 -4.46 6.11 3.21
C VAL A 8 -3.03 5.66 3.54
N ALA A 9 -2.00 6.39 3.09
CA ALA A 9 -0.61 6.08 3.42
C ALA A 9 -0.35 6.18 4.93
N GLU A 10 -0.91 7.19 5.61
CA GLU A 10 -0.86 7.31 7.07
C GLU A 10 -1.59 6.15 7.76
N ALA A 11 -2.76 5.74 7.26
CA ALA A 11 -3.49 4.60 7.81
C ALA A 11 -2.67 3.31 7.68
N ILE A 12 -2.06 3.06 6.51
CA ILE A 12 -1.16 1.91 6.29
C ILE A 12 0.02 1.98 7.26
N ALA A 13 0.70 3.12 7.37
CA ALA A 13 1.88 3.27 8.23
C ALA A 13 1.56 3.11 9.73
N ARG A 14 0.35 3.49 10.16
CA ARG A 14 -0.12 3.30 11.54
C ARG A 14 -0.50 1.85 11.83
N GLN A 15 -1.07 1.16 10.85
CA GLN A 15 -1.53 -0.22 11.03
C GLN A 15 -0.39 -1.25 10.83
N PHE A 16 0.57 -0.92 9.96
CA PHE A 16 1.68 -1.80 9.60
C PHE A 16 3.02 -1.10 9.81
N THR A 17 3.74 -1.51 10.85
CA THR A 17 5.17 -1.17 11.05
C THR A 17 6.07 -2.36 10.71
N GLU A 18 5.53 -3.56 10.75
CA GLU A 18 6.17 -4.83 10.41
C GLU A 18 5.12 -5.77 9.80
N PHE A 19 5.54 -6.67 8.91
CA PHE A 19 4.69 -7.70 8.35
C PHE A 19 5.50 -8.99 8.19
N GLU A 20 5.02 -10.09 8.76
CA GLU A 20 5.67 -11.42 8.73
C GLU A 20 7.17 -11.39 9.11
N GLY A 21 7.56 -10.58 10.11
CA GLY A 21 8.94 -10.45 10.58
C GLY A 21 9.82 -9.52 9.74
N HIS A 22 9.25 -8.84 8.74
CA HIS A 22 9.94 -7.86 7.91
C HIS A 22 9.46 -6.45 8.25
N ALA A 23 10.40 -5.54 8.50
CA ALA A 23 10.06 -4.13 8.72
C ALA A 23 9.35 -3.55 7.49
N LEU A 24 8.22 -2.89 7.71
CA LEU A 24 7.43 -2.29 6.66
C LEU A 24 7.60 -0.77 6.71
N ARG A 25 7.85 -0.18 5.55
CA ARG A 25 7.89 1.27 5.39
C ARG A 25 6.85 1.69 4.36
N CYS A 26 6.06 2.69 4.69
CA CYS A 26 5.03 3.24 3.82
C CYS A 26 5.26 4.75 3.68
N ASP A 27 5.32 5.22 2.44
CA ASP A 27 5.48 6.63 2.10
C ASP A 27 4.44 7.01 1.03
N ALA A 28 3.79 8.16 1.19
CA ALA A 28 2.95 8.74 0.15
C ALA A 28 3.84 9.25 -1.00
N GLY A 29 3.53 8.84 -2.23
CA GLY A 29 4.26 9.26 -3.42
C GLY A 29 3.57 10.42 -4.13
N GLU A 30 3.40 10.26 -5.44
CA GLU A 30 2.59 11.13 -6.27
C GLU A 30 1.11 11.11 -5.84
N PRO A 31 0.30 12.13 -6.21
CA PRO A 31 -1.14 12.13 -5.92
C PRO A 31 -1.82 10.85 -6.42
N GLY A 32 -2.50 10.13 -5.52
CA GLY A 32 -3.11 8.84 -5.82
C GLY A 32 -2.13 7.65 -5.76
N MET A 33 -0.87 7.85 -5.40
CA MET A 33 0.14 6.78 -5.33
C MET A 33 0.74 6.64 -3.93
N ILE A 34 0.91 5.40 -3.49
CA ILE A 34 1.49 5.03 -2.19
C ILE A 34 2.54 3.97 -2.44
N TYR A 35 3.72 4.16 -1.85
CA TYR A 35 4.83 3.25 -1.94
C TYR A 35 5.00 2.53 -0.61
N VAL A 36 4.97 1.21 -0.66
CA VAL A 36 5.19 0.33 0.48
C VAL A 36 6.43 -0.53 0.21
N ALA A 37 7.35 -0.57 1.16
CA ALA A 37 8.57 -1.36 1.08
C ALA A 37 8.61 -2.35 2.24
N LEU A 38 8.72 -3.63 1.92
CA LEU A 38 8.94 -4.71 2.87
C LEU A 38 10.43 -5.04 2.91
N ARG A 39 11.11 -4.64 3.98
CA ARG A 39 12.57 -4.65 4.07
C ARG A 39 13.12 -6.07 4.18
N GLY A 40 14.14 -6.37 3.38
CA GLY A 40 14.76 -7.70 3.36
C GLY A 40 13.92 -8.82 2.73
N ALA A 41 12.72 -8.50 2.23
CA ALA A 41 11.79 -9.47 1.66
C ALA A 41 11.93 -9.67 0.14
N LYS A 42 13.03 -9.22 -0.50
CA LYS A 42 13.23 -9.31 -1.97
C LYS A 42 12.91 -10.69 -2.58
N ARG A 43 13.22 -11.75 -1.84
CA ARG A 43 13.04 -13.15 -2.27
C ARG A 43 11.73 -13.77 -1.79
N ASP A 44 10.99 -13.09 -0.92
CA ASP A 44 9.75 -13.59 -0.33
C ASP A 44 8.53 -13.04 -1.09
N ALA A 45 8.29 -13.60 -2.27
CA ALA A 45 7.15 -13.20 -3.10
C ALA A 45 5.81 -13.51 -2.39
N GLN A 46 5.75 -14.57 -1.58
CA GLN A 46 4.54 -14.95 -0.87
C GLN A 46 4.14 -13.93 0.18
N ALA A 47 5.12 -13.44 0.97
CA ALA A 47 4.89 -12.34 1.90
C ALA A 47 4.38 -11.08 1.17
N GLY A 48 4.89 -10.82 -0.04
CA GLY A 48 4.39 -9.75 -0.90
C GLY A 48 2.95 -9.92 -1.36
N GLU A 49 2.57 -11.11 -1.80
CA GLU A 49 1.19 -11.38 -2.25
C GLU A 49 0.20 -11.26 -1.10
N ARG A 50 0.56 -11.77 0.08
CA ARG A 50 -0.25 -11.62 1.30
C ARG A 50 -0.38 -10.16 1.72
N LEU A 51 0.73 -9.43 1.74
CA LEU A 51 0.72 -8.01 2.04
C LEU A 51 -0.12 -7.23 1.02
N ALA A 52 -0.04 -7.56 -0.27
CA ALA A 52 -0.87 -6.93 -1.30
C ALA A 52 -2.37 -7.13 -1.01
N GLY A 53 -2.79 -8.34 -0.61
CA GLY A 53 -4.18 -8.60 -0.22
C GLY A 53 -4.64 -7.77 0.98
N GLU A 54 -3.81 -7.67 2.02
CA GLU A 54 -4.11 -6.85 3.21
C GLU A 54 -4.16 -5.36 2.89
N LEU A 55 -3.23 -4.87 2.06
CA LEU A 55 -3.22 -3.50 1.58
C LEU A 55 -4.46 -3.18 0.73
N ASP A 56 -4.87 -4.07 -0.19
CA ASP A 56 -6.08 -3.85 -1.00
C ASP A 56 -7.31 -3.71 -0.11
N ARG A 57 -7.48 -4.62 0.85
CA ARG A 57 -8.60 -4.59 1.80
C ARG A 57 -8.62 -3.31 2.63
N LEU A 58 -7.47 -2.91 3.18
CA LEU A 58 -7.35 -1.70 3.98
C LEU A 58 -7.64 -0.46 3.14
N VAL A 59 -7.04 -0.35 1.95
CA VAL A 59 -7.22 0.81 1.08
C VAL A 59 -8.69 0.91 0.67
N ARG A 60 -9.35 -0.19 0.28
CA ARG A 60 -10.80 -0.18 -0.03
C ARG A 60 -11.65 0.27 1.16
N ALA A 61 -11.33 -0.18 2.37
CA ALA A 61 -12.06 0.25 3.57
C ALA A 61 -11.91 1.76 3.81
N GLU A 62 -10.71 2.31 3.63
CA GLU A 62 -10.45 3.74 3.79
C GLU A 62 -11.07 4.57 2.66
N LEU A 63 -11.05 4.09 1.42
CA LEU A 63 -11.76 4.72 0.29
C LEU A 63 -13.27 4.78 0.54
N ALA A 64 -13.87 3.69 1.03
CA ALA A 64 -15.29 3.65 1.38
C ALA A 64 -15.62 4.63 2.52
N ARG A 65 -14.76 4.73 3.55
CA ARG A 65 -14.90 5.70 4.65
C ARG A 65 -14.81 7.15 4.19
N ALA A 66 -13.95 7.43 3.21
CA ALA A 66 -13.83 8.75 2.60
C ALA A 66 -14.98 9.08 1.61
N GLY A 67 -15.93 8.16 1.39
CA GLY A 67 -16.98 8.32 0.37
C GLY A 67 -16.47 8.23 -1.07
N ALA A 68 -15.23 7.79 -1.28
CA ALA A 68 -14.58 7.64 -2.58
C ALA A 68 -14.87 6.24 -3.18
N THR A 69 -16.13 5.81 -3.18
CA THR A 69 -16.54 4.49 -3.69
C THR A 69 -16.36 4.34 -5.20
N ALA A 70 -16.22 5.46 -5.91
CA ALA A 70 -15.86 5.48 -7.32
C ALA A 70 -14.36 5.27 -7.57
N CYS A 71 -13.54 5.08 -6.53
CA CYS A 71 -12.11 4.79 -6.65
C CYS A 71 -11.80 3.33 -6.31
N ALA A 72 -10.83 2.74 -7.00
CA ALA A 72 -10.31 1.41 -6.70
C ALA A 72 -8.79 1.45 -6.54
N PRO A 73 -8.22 0.66 -5.61
CA PRO A 73 -6.79 0.45 -5.55
C PRO A 73 -6.34 -0.56 -6.62
N THR A 74 -5.19 -0.29 -7.22
CA THR A 74 -4.41 -1.23 -8.02
C THR A 74 -3.06 -1.39 -7.34
N ILE A 75 -2.69 -2.63 -7.02
CA ILE A 75 -1.44 -2.92 -6.31
C ILE A 75 -0.50 -3.64 -7.26
N MET A 76 0.68 -3.06 -7.45
CA MET A 76 1.73 -3.63 -8.27
C MET A 76 2.91 -4.01 -7.39
N MET A 77 3.40 -5.24 -7.56
CA MET A 77 4.59 -5.71 -6.88
C MET A 77 5.82 -5.51 -7.77
N GLY A 78 6.87 -4.98 -7.16
CA GLY A 78 8.19 -4.81 -7.75
C GLY A 78 9.27 -5.26 -6.77
N ARG A 79 10.53 -5.20 -7.21
CA ARG A 79 11.68 -5.58 -6.40
C ARG A 79 12.69 -4.46 -6.40
N GLY A 80 13.17 -4.09 -5.22
CA GLY A 80 14.29 -3.17 -5.02
C GLY A 80 15.59 -3.93 -4.77
N ASP A 81 16.57 -3.24 -4.17
CA ASP A 81 17.88 -3.82 -3.89
C ASP A 81 17.81 -5.03 -2.94
N LYS A 82 17.30 -4.83 -1.72
CA LYS A 82 17.06 -5.90 -0.71
C LYS A 82 15.59 -6.05 -0.33
N ASP A 83 14.74 -5.21 -0.90
CA ASP A 83 13.37 -5.03 -0.44
C ASP A 83 12.39 -5.50 -1.49
N LEU A 84 11.23 -5.93 -1.03
CA LEU A 84 10.07 -6.10 -1.88
C LEU A 84 9.28 -4.79 -1.88
N LEU A 85 8.91 -4.31 -3.06
CA LEU A 85 8.24 -3.03 -3.21
C LEU A 85 6.81 -3.28 -3.66
N LEU A 86 5.84 -2.68 -3.00
CA LEU A 86 4.45 -2.66 -3.41
C LEU A 86 4.06 -1.22 -3.70
N ARG A 87 3.52 -1.00 -4.90
CA ARG A 87 3.01 0.30 -5.33
C ARG A 87 1.50 0.23 -5.39
N VAL A 88 0.84 1.00 -4.55
CA VAL A 88 -0.62 1.13 -4.54
C VAL A 88 -0.99 2.39 -5.31
N MET A 89 -1.82 2.24 -6.34
CA MET A 89 -2.39 3.33 -7.11
C MET A 89 -3.90 3.39 -6.85
N ILE A 90 -4.40 4.55 -6.46
CA ILE A 90 -5.82 4.84 -6.28
C ILE A 90 -6.28 5.60 -7.51
N SER A 91 -7.21 5.02 -8.26
CA SER A 91 -7.73 5.63 -9.49
C SER A 91 -9.24 5.46 -9.53
N ALA A 92 -9.94 6.27 -10.35
CA ALA A 92 -11.35 6.07 -10.59
C ALA A 92 -11.58 4.65 -11.14
N ALA A 93 -12.52 3.91 -10.56
CA ALA A 93 -13.02 2.65 -11.07
C ALA A 93 -13.77 2.99 -12.38
N GLY A 94 -13.23 2.48 -13.50
CA GLY A 94 -13.83 2.64 -14.82
C GLY A 94 -15.12 1.86 -15.00
#